data_AF-A0A8H7DHP8-F1
#
_entry.id   AF-A0A8H7DHP8-F1
#
_cell.length_a   1.000
_cell.length_b   1.000
_cell.length_c   1.000
_cell.angle_alpha   90.00
_cell.angle_beta   90.00
_cell.angle_gamma   90.00
#
_symmetry.space_group_name_H-M   'P 1'
#
loop_
_entity.id
_entity.type
_entity.pdbx_description
1 polymer ?
#
loop_
_entity_poly.entity_id
_entity_poly.type
_entity_poly.pdbx_seq_one_letter_code
_entity_poly.pdbx_strand_id
1 'polypeptide(L)'
;MIAKRGSAALNIASWSNIRMERNWHDVRKDTLQVFHEIFIHLEEVGLLDMDFPIDRICLYIVFQPRIQASLDQTHTSWNLHRMHTENYKSPRAIYERSREKAMNRGYWTGDPGDDLATASHPSYGEDSNAPLPPLDELANDPEAPDYTEFADATAEREAGVFVNDNNEVAEMKAALGDFDHLADDGNWGIDVYCHAVALATAYFSPDEE
;
A
#
# COMPACT_ATOMS: atom_id res chain seq x y z
N MET A 1 -5.75 -7.81 10.67
CA MET A 1 -5.75 -8.97 9.76
C MET A 1 -5.51 -8.46 8.35
N ILE A 2 -4.24 -8.21 8.03
CA ILE A 2 -3.81 -7.69 6.73
C ILE A 2 -3.67 -8.90 5.81
N ALA A 3 -4.32 -8.83 4.66
CA ALA A 3 -4.38 -9.90 3.68
C ALA A 3 -2.96 -10.28 3.20
N LYS A 4 -2.69 -11.58 3.22
CA LYS A 4 -1.55 -12.23 2.58
C LYS A 4 -1.41 -11.70 1.15
N ARG A 5 -0.34 -10.98 0.89
CA ARG A 5 0.17 -10.59 -0.43
C ARG A 5 1.66 -10.82 -0.32
N GLY A 6 2.33 -11.57 -1.17
CA GLY A 6 1.98 -12.16 -2.45
C GLY A 6 3.31 -12.38 -3.16
N SER A 7 3.56 -13.57 -3.69
CA SER A 7 4.72 -13.88 -4.55
C SER A 7 4.60 -15.31 -5.09
N ALA A 8 3.59 -15.54 -5.92
CA ALA A 8 3.55 -16.73 -6.77
C ALA A 8 2.97 -16.44 -8.16
N ALA A 9 2.87 -15.16 -8.57
CA ALA A 9 2.19 -14.82 -9.83
C ALA A 9 2.75 -13.56 -10.51
N LEU A 10 4.07 -13.46 -10.67
CA LEU A 10 4.67 -12.48 -11.59
C LEU A 10 5.46 -13.14 -12.74
N ASN A 11 5.19 -14.42 -13.04
CA ASN A 11 5.64 -15.02 -14.30
C ASN A 11 4.67 -14.70 -15.45
N ILE A 12 4.50 -13.41 -15.79
CA ILE A 12 3.72 -13.03 -16.98
C ILE A 12 4.49 -11.98 -17.79
N ALA A 13 5.44 -12.44 -18.61
CA ALA A 13 6.02 -11.64 -19.69
C ALA A 13 4.93 -11.33 -20.74
N SER A 14 4.18 -10.25 -20.53
CA SER A 14 3.17 -9.77 -21.48
C SER A 14 3.14 -8.25 -21.49
N TRP A 15 2.64 -7.65 -22.58
CA TRP A 15 2.36 -6.20 -22.69
C TRP A 15 1.50 -5.65 -21.54
N SER A 16 0.80 -6.53 -20.80
CA SER A 16 0.07 -6.20 -19.58
C SER A 16 1.00 -5.79 -18.43
N ASN A 17 2.17 -6.44 -18.31
CA ASN A 17 3.14 -6.13 -17.26
C ASN A 17 3.75 -4.72 -17.43
N ILE A 18 4.07 -4.32 -18.67
CA ILE A 18 4.58 -2.96 -18.97
C ILE A 18 3.56 -1.88 -18.57
N ARG A 19 2.26 -2.12 -18.81
CA ARG A 19 1.21 -1.16 -18.43
C ARG A 19 0.98 -1.15 -16.92
N MET A 20 1.11 -2.30 -16.26
CA MET A 20 1.04 -2.41 -14.81
C MET A 20 2.21 -1.66 -14.16
N GLU A 21 3.44 -1.90 -14.63
CA GLU A 21 4.66 -1.20 -14.19
C GLU A 21 4.55 0.31 -14.40
N ARG A 22 4.06 0.76 -15.57
CA ARG A 22 3.82 2.19 -15.82
C ARG A 22 2.78 2.77 -14.86
N ASN A 23 1.70 2.04 -14.60
CA ASN A 23 0.70 2.46 -13.62
C ASN A 23 1.31 2.55 -12.20
N TRP A 24 2.12 1.58 -11.80
CA TRP A 24 2.84 1.62 -10.52
C TRP A 24 3.81 2.80 -10.44
N HIS A 25 4.52 3.10 -11.52
CA HIS A 25 5.40 4.26 -11.61
C HIS A 25 4.60 5.58 -11.47
N ASP A 26 3.47 5.70 -12.16
CA ASP A 26 2.61 6.89 -12.09
C ASP A 26 2.02 7.05 -10.69
N VAL A 27 1.54 5.98 -10.04
CA VAL A 27 1.05 6.01 -8.64
C VAL A 27 2.16 6.44 -7.68
N ARG A 28 3.36 5.87 -7.82
CA ARG A 28 4.50 6.23 -6.97
C ARG A 28 4.83 7.72 -7.13
N LYS A 29 4.94 8.18 -8.36
CA LYS A 29 5.35 9.55 -8.68
C LYS A 29 4.30 10.58 -8.29
N ASP A 30 3.03 10.34 -8.60
CA ASP A 30 1.98 11.34 -8.47
C ASP A 30 1.32 11.32 -7.08
N THR A 31 1.40 10.21 -6.35
CA THR A 31 0.72 10.05 -5.04
C THR A 31 1.69 9.89 -3.89
N LEU A 32 2.73 9.06 -4.04
CA LEU A 32 3.60 8.69 -2.91
C LEU A 32 4.82 9.60 -2.75
N GLN A 33 5.25 10.25 -3.84
CA GLN A 33 6.44 11.10 -3.84
C GLN A 33 6.35 12.25 -2.83
N VAL A 34 5.18 12.87 -2.67
CA VAL A 34 4.98 13.96 -1.69
C VAL A 34 5.22 13.47 -0.26
N PHE A 35 4.70 12.30 0.10
CA PHE A 35 4.91 11.73 1.43
C PHE A 35 6.36 11.31 1.64
N HIS A 36 7.00 10.79 0.60
CA HIS A 36 8.43 10.48 0.65
C HIS A 36 9.28 11.72 0.93
N GLU A 37 9.00 12.84 0.25
CA GLU A 37 9.70 14.11 0.47
C GLU A 37 9.43 14.67 1.87
N ILE A 38 8.19 14.55 2.38
CA ILE A 38 7.85 14.92 3.76
C ILE A 38 8.66 14.10 4.76
N PHE A 39 8.75 12.79 4.59
CA PHE A 39 9.48 11.94 5.54
C PHE A 39 10.98 12.22 5.54
N ILE A 40 11.59 12.40 4.36
CA ILE A 40 12.99 12.84 4.26
C ILE A 40 13.17 14.19 4.97
N HIS A 41 12.25 15.13 4.75
CA HIS A 41 12.33 16.44 5.39
C HIS A 41 12.25 16.35 6.92
N LEU A 42 11.35 15.51 7.45
CA LEU A 42 11.23 15.29 8.89
C LEU A 42 12.49 14.66 9.49
N GLU A 43 13.12 13.71 8.81
CA GLU A 43 14.40 13.11 9.21
C GLU A 43 15.53 14.15 9.18
N GLU A 44 15.63 14.95 8.11
CA GLU A 44 16.68 15.97 7.95
C GLU A 44 16.62 17.08 9.02
N VAL A 45 15.42 17.45 9.45
CA VAL A 45 15.22 18.46 10.51
C VAL A 45 15.34 17.85 11.91
N GLY A 46 15.40 16.52 12.02
CA GLY A 46 15.48 15.80 13.29
C GLY A 46 14.15 15.76 14.05
N LEU A 47 13.03 15.86 13.34
CA LEU A 47 11.68 15.73 13.90
C LEU A 47 11.13 14.30 13.85
N LEU A 48 11.76 13.43 13.06
CA LEU A 48 11.42 12.02 12.92
C LEU A 48 12.67 11.18 13.17
N ASP A 49 12.61 10.33 14.20
CA ASP A 49 13.59 9.27 14.42
C ASP A 49 12.91 7.90 14.40
N MET A 50 13.25 7.08 13.39
CA MET A 50 12.67 5.76 13.19
C MET A 50 13.12 4.73 14.24
N ASP A 51 14.20 5.01 14.98
CA ASP A 51 14.64 4.18 16.11
C ASP A 51 13.77 4.40 17.35
N PHE A 52 13.09 5.56 17.46
CA PHE A 52 12.15 5.83 18.55
C PHE A 52 10.75 5.29 18.25
N PRO A 53 10.18 4.42 19.12
CA PRO A 53 8.86 3.84 18.89
C PRO A 53 7.73 4.88 18.83
N ILE A 54 7.82 5.96 19.62
CA ILE A 54 6.80 7.02 19.66
C ILE A 54 6.68 7.67 18.29
N ASP A 55 7.79 8.17 17.75
CA ASP A 55 7.86 8.83 16.45
C ASP A 55 7.35 7.91 15.34
N ARG A 56 7.82 6.65 15.31
CA ARG A 56 7.42 5.66 14.30
C ARG A 56 5.93 5.32 14.32
N ILE A 57 5.34 5.18 15.52
CA ILE A 57 3.91 4.84 15.66
C ILE A 57 3.04 6.09 15.38
N CYS A 58 3.42 7.26 15.88
CA CYS A 58 2.73 8.52 15.59
C CYS A 58 2.75 8.84 14.09
N LEU A 59 3.88 8.62 13.42
CA LEU A 59 4.00 8.77 11.97
C LEU A 59 2.99 7.86 11.25
N TYR A 60 2.92 6.59 11.65
CA TYR A 60 1.96 5.64 11.10
C TYR A 60 0.52 6.09 11.32
N ILE A 61 0.14 6.49 12.54
CA ILE A 61 -1.23 6.90 12.89
C ILE A 61 -1.68 8.10 12.05
N VAL A 62 -0.81 9.10 11.86
CA VAL A 62 -1.15 10.34 11.16
C VAL A 62 -1.11 10.17 9.64
N PHE A 63 -0.07 9.52 9.10
CA PHE A 63 0.16 9.48 7.66
C PHE A 63 -0.46 8.28 6.95
N GLN A 64 -0.64 7.12 7.59
CA GLN A 64 -1.30 5.96 6.97
C GLN A 64 -2.70 6.31 6.40
N PRO A 65 -3.62 6.96 7.15
CA PRO A 65 -4.92 7.33 6.62
C PRO A 65 -4.83 8.40 5.52
N ARG A 66 -3.87 9.33 5.58
CA ARG A 66 -3.66 10.37 4.55
C ARG A 66 -3.14 9.80 3.25
N ILE A 67 -2.21 8.86 3.34
CA ILE A 67 -1.69 8.11 2.18
C ILE A 67 -2.84 7.31 1.56
N GLN A 68 -3.64 6.62 2.37
CA GLN A 68 -4.78 5.86 1.87
C GLN A 68 -5.79 6.76 1.15
N ALA A 69 -6.15 7.91 1.74
CA ALA A 69 -7.05 8.87 1.11
C ALA A 69 -6.51 9.38 -0.24
N SER A 70 -5.21 9.66 -0.31
CA SER A 70 -4.54 10.09 -1.55
C SER A 70 -4.54 8.98 -2.61
N LEU A 71 -4.31 7.73 -2.21
CA LEU A 71 -4.40 6.55 -3.09
C LEU A 71 -5.82 6.34 -3.60
N ASP A 72 -6.83 6.49 -2.75
CA ASP A 72 -8.25 6.36 -3.13
C ASP A 72 -8.65 7.46 -4.13
N GLN A 73 -8.14 8.68 -3.96
CA GLN A 73 -8.32 9.78 -4.89
C GLN A 73 -7.63 9.50 -6.23
N THR A 74 -6.38 9.04 -6.22
CA THR A 74 -5.65 8.65 -7.43
C THR A 74 -6.35 7.51 -8.16
N HIS A 75 -6.80 6.48 -7.44
CA HIS A 75 -7.59 5.39 -8.01
C HIS A 75 -8.88 5.91 -8.68
N THR A 76 -9.59 6.81 -8.02
CA THR A 76 -10.81 7.42 -8.58
C THR A 76 -10.49 8.24 -9.83
N SER A 77 -9.47 9.10 -9.76
CA SER A 77 -8.99 9.92 -10.89
C SER A 77 -8.58 9.04 -12.06
N TRP A 78 -7.81 7.99 -11.80
CA TRP A 78 -7.37 7.03 -12.80
C TRP A 78 -8.54 6.28 -13.44
N ASN A 79 -9.57 5.89 -12.69
CA ASN A 79 -10.73 5.22 -13.29
C ASN A 79 -11.57 6.14 -14.19
N LEU A 80 -11.51 7.45 -13.96
CA LEU A 80 -12.33 8.46 -14.65
C LEU A 80 -11.58 9.25 -15.72
N HIS A 81 -10.24 9.25 -15.74
CA HIS A 81 -9.47 10.02 -16.72
C HIS A 81 -9.70 9.51 -18.14
N ARG A 82 -9.68 10.42 -19.12
CA ARG A 82 -9.89 10.07 -20.52
C ARG A 82 -8.58 9.63 -21.16
N MET A 83 -8.57 8.45 -21.75
CA MET A 83 -7.42 7.94 -22.49
C MET A 83 -7.46 8.39 -23.94
N HIS A 84 -6.43 9.11 -24.39
CA HIS A 84 -6.32 9.59 -25.77
C HIS A 84 -6.32 8.41 -26.77
N THR A 85 -5.62 7.33 -26.43
CA THR A 85 -5.45 6.14 -27.29
C THR A 85 -6.75 5.36 -27.48
N GLU A 86 -7.75 5.54 -26.61
CA GLU A 86 -8.99 4.76 -26.61
C GLU A 86 -10.23 5.60 -27.00
N ASN A 87 -10.03 6.58 -27.88
CA ASN A 87 -11.05 7.54 -28.31
C ASN A 87 -11.65 8.35 -27.14
N TYR A 88 -10.81 8.82 -26.22
CA TYR A 88 -11.20 9.64 -25.07
C TYR A 88 -12.17 8.96 -24.08
N LYS A 89 -12.23 7.64 -24.07
CA LYS A 89 -12.97 6.89 -23.05
C LYS A 89 -12.14 6.75 -21.78
N SER A 90 -12.82 6.71 -20.64
CA SER A 90 -12.18 6.38 -19.37
C SER A 90 -12.01 4.87 -19.19
N PRO A 91 -11.03 4.41 -18.38
CA PRO A 91 -10.90 3.00 -18.02
C PRO A 91 -12.23 2.39 -17.55
N ARG A 92 -13.00 3.11 -16.73
CA ARG A 92 -14.33 2.65 -16.31
C ARG A 92 -15.30 2.46 -17.48
N ALA A 93 -15.36 3.41 -18.42
CA ALA A 93 -16.24 3.31 -19.58
C ALA A 93 -15.82 2.18 -20.55
N ILE A 94 -14.51 1.91 -20.66
CA ILE A 94 -13.98 0.79 -21.44
C ILE A 94 -14.40 -0.53 -20.81
N TYR A 95 -14.25 -0.65 -19.49
CA TYR A 95 -14.67 -1.83 -18.73
C TYR A 95 -16.17 -2.10 -18.85
N GLU A 96 -17.02 -1.10 -18.61
CA GLU A 96 -18.48 -1.21 -18.71
C GLU A 96 -18.90 -1.71 -20.11
N ARG A 97 -18.32 -1.13 -21.17
CA ARG A 97 -18.60 -1.56 -22.56
C ARG A 97 -18.12 -2.99 -22.85
N SER A 98 -16.96 -3.38 -22.33
CA SER A 98 -16.44 -4.74 -22.48
C SER A 98 -17.33 -5.75 -21.78
N ARG A 99 -17.73 -5.45 -20.53
CA ARG A 99 -18.67 -6.24 -19.73
C ARG A 99 -20.01 -6.40 -20.43
N GLU A 100 -20.59 -5.33 -20.96
CA GLU A 100 -21.87 -5.37 -21.68
C GLU A 100 -21.77 -6.22 -22.95
N LYS A 101 -20.66 -6.12 -23.70
CA LYS A 101 -20.38 -6.98 -24.85
C LYS A 101 -20.27 -8.46 -24.45
N ALA A 102 -19.64 -8.76 -23.31
CA ALA A 102 -19.50 -10.11 -22.80
C ALA A 102 -20.85 -10.71 -22.35
N MET A 103 -21.68 -9.91 -21.69
CA MET A 103 -23.07 -10.27 -21.33
C MET A 103 -23.91 -10.59 -22.58
N ASN A 104 -23.86 -9.71 -23.58
CA ASN A 104 -24.61 -9.90 -24.84
C ASN A 104 -24.16 -11.14 -25.62
N ARG A 105 -22.91 -11.58 -25.43
CA ARG A 105 -22.35 -12.79 -26.05
C ARG A 105 -22.49 -14.05 -25.19
N GLY A 106 -23.04 -13.93 -23.98
CA GLY A 106 -23.39 -15.06 -23.12
C GLY A 106 -22.21 -15.75 -22.42
N TYR A 107 -21.00 -15.18 -22.45
CA TYR A 107 -19.84 -15.72 -21.72
C TYR A 107 -19.49 -14.93 -20.45
N TRP A 108 -20.24 -13.87 -20.14
CA TRP A 108 -20.14 -13.21 -18.84
C TRP A 108 -20.98 -13.97 -17.82
N THR A 109 -20.32 -14.65 -16.89
CA THR A 109 -20.94 -15.48 -15.85
C THR A 109 -21.41 -14.70 -14.62
N GLY A 110 -21.31 -13.36 -14.64
CA GLY A 110 -21.61 -12.55 -13.45
C GLY A 110 -20.49 -12.58 -12.42
N ASP A 111 -19.26 -12.88 -12.86
CA ASP A 111 -18.11 -13.18 -12.01
C ASP A 111 -17.94 -12.18 -10.85
N PRO A 112 -18.14 -12.61 -9.58
CA PRO A 112 -17.81 -11.85 -8.37
C PRO A 112 -16.29 -11.73 -8.13
N GLY A 113 -15.47 -12.38 -8.96
CA GLY A 113 -14.09 -12.74 -8.68
C GLY A 113 -14.02 -14.15 -8.07
N ASP A 114 -12.82 -14.73 -8.11
CA ASP A 114 -12.56 -15.99 -7.42
C ASP A 114 -12.69 -15.82 -5.91
N ASP A 115 -13.29 -16.80 -5.23
CA ASP A 115 -13.39 -16.77 -3.78
C ASP A 115 -12.01 -16.82 -3.13
N LEU A 116 -11.94 -16.44 -1.85
CA LEU A 116 -10.66 -16.37 -1.14
C LEU A 116 -9.93 -17.71 -1.12
N ALA A 117 -10.64 -18.84 -1.11
CA ALA A 117 -10.04 -20.17 -1.09
C ALA A 117 -9.36 -20.48 -2.43
N THR A 118 -10.00 -20.09 -3.53
CA THR A 118 -9.50 -20.26 -4.89
C THR A 118 -8.33 -19.32 -5.17
N ALA A 119 -8.46 -18.03 -4.81
CA ALA A 119 -7.40 -17.03 -4.95
C ALA A 119 -6.17 -17.28 -4.05
N SER A 120 -6.36 -18.00 -2.93
CA SER A 120 -5.26 -18.39 -2.02
C SER A 120 -4.57 -19.70 -2.42
N HIS A 121 -5.01 -20.36 -3.50
CA HIS A 121 -4.40 -21.60 -3.93
C HIS A 121 -2.98 -21.33 -4.46
N PRO A 122 -1.96 -22.15 -4.11
CA PRO A 122 -0.57 -21.90 -4.53
C PRO A 122 -0.36 -21.81 -6.04
N SER A 123 -1.16 -22.55 -6.82
CA SER A 123 -1.12 -22.54 -8.28
C SER A 123 -2.11 -21.55 -8.92
N TYR A 124 -2.68 -20.63 -8.15
CA TYR A 124 -3.62 -19.65 -8.66
C TYR A 124 -2.89 -18.64 -9.57
N GLY A 125 -3.32 -18.55 -10.82
CA GLY A 125 -2.65 -17.72 -11.83
C GLY A 125 -1.47 -18.40 -12.55
N GLU A 126 -1.15 -19.66 -12.23
CA GLU A 126 -0.21 -20.46 -13.01
C GLU A 126 -0.88 -20.94 -14.31
N ASP A 127 -0.53 -20.32 -15.43
CA ASP A 127 -0.87 -20.86 -16.75
C ASP A 127 0.23 -21.83 -17.19
N SER A 128 -0.01 -23.13 -16.97
CA SER A 128 0.90 -24.22 -17.37
C SER A 128 1.12 -24.31 -18.89
N ASN A 129 0.34 -23.60 -19.70
CA ASN A 129 0.54 -23.49 -21.15
C ASN A 129 1.17 -22.16 -21.58
N ALA A 130 1.45 -21.23 -20.66
CA ALA A 130 2.14 -19.98 -21.00
C ALA A 130 3.62 -20.26 -21.33
N PRO A 131 4.17 -19.64 -22.39
CA PRO A 131 5.59 -19.74 -22.66
C PRO A 131 6.38 -19.13 -21.50
N LEU A 132 7.23 -19.93 -20.86
CA LEU A 132 8.15 -19.45 -19.83
C LEU A 132 9.13 -18.42 -20.44
N PRO A 133 9.42 -17.31 -19.75
CA PRO A 133 10.49 -16.41 -20.16
C PRO A 133 11.84 -17.15 -20.17
N PRO A 134 12.82 -16.68 -20.96
CA PRO A 134 14.16 -17.26 -20.99
C PRO A 134 14.78 -17.36 -19.58
N LEU A 135 15.46 -18.46 -19.29
CA LEU A 135 16.08 -18.75 -17.98
C LEU A 135 16.99 -17.63 -17.44
N ASP A 136 17.60 -16.85 -18.34
CA ASP A 136 18.48 -15.75 -18.00
C ASP A 136 17.74 -14.56 -17.36
N GLU A 137 16.44 -14.40 -17.64
CA GLU A 137 15.57 -13.37 -17.04
C GLU A 137 15.04 -13.81 -15.67
N LEU A 138 14.72 -15.09 -15.51
CA LEU A 138 14.26 -15.69 -14.24
C LEU A 138 15.32 -15.69 -13.13
N ALA A 139 16.61 -15.66 -13.49
CA ALA A 139 17.70 -15.71 -12.52
C ALA A 139 17.82 -14.44 -11.64
N ASN A 140 17.19 -13.33 -12.04
CA ASN A 140 17.27 -12.04 -11.34
C ASN A 140 15.95 -11.63 -10.68
N ASP A 141 14.91 -12.45 -10.74
CA ASP A 141 13.64 -12.12 -10.09
C ASP A 141 13.78 -12.23 -8.56
N PRO A 142 13.40 -11.20 -7.80
CA PRO A 142 13.45 -11.25 -6.35
C PRO A 142 12.45 -12.27 -5.83
N GLU A 143 12.93 -13.21 -5.01
CA GLU A 143 12.06 -14.10 -4.27
C GLU A 143 11.28 -13.32 -3.20
N ALA A 144 10.05 -13.78 -2.92
CA ALA A 144 9.28 -13.28 -1.80
C ALA A 144 10.09 -13.44 -0.51
N PRO A 145 10.08 -12.45 0.40
CA PRO A 145 10.43 -12.73 1.77
C PRO A 145 9.41 -13.72 2.36
N ASP A 146 9.87 -14.91 2.78
CA ASP A 146 9.06 -15.87 3.53
C ASP A 146 8.96 -15.41 4.98
N TYR A 147 7.76 -15.08 5.40
CA TYR A 147 7.43 -14.59 6.73
C TYR A 147 7.01 -15.70 7.69
N THR A 148 6.97 -16.97 7.26
CA THR A 148 6.53 -18.09 8.11
C THR A 148 7.61 -18.65 9.03
N GLU A 149 8.87 -18.25 8.83
CA GLU A 149 10.02 -18.74 9.59
C GLU A 149 10.27 -18.00 10.91
N PHE A 150 9.60 -16.86 11.15
CA PHE A 150 9.82 -16.05 12.34
C PHE A 150 8.94 -16.48 13.52
N ALA A 151 9.55 -16.63 14.68
CA ALA A 151 8.90 -17.13 15.89
C ALA A 151 8.11 -16.04 16.64
N ASP A 152 8.50 -14.76 16.51
CA ASP A 152 7.87 -13.62 17.18
C ASP A 152 8.06 -12.30 16.40
N ALA A 153 7.26 -11.28 16.76
CA ALA A 153 7.31 -9.95 16.15
C ALA A 153 8.66 -9.22 16.39
N THR A 154 9.40 -9.60 17.42
CA THR A 154 10.74 -9.07 17.70
C THR A 154 11.74 -9.55 16.64
N ALA A 155 11.72 -10.84 16.32
CA ALA A 155 12.54 -11.44 15.27
C ALA A 155 12.15 -10.93 13.88
N GLU A 156 10.85 -10.71 13.62
CA GLU A 156 10.39 -10.06 12.39
C GLU A 156 10.91 -8.62 12.26
N ARG A 157 10.97 -7.88 13.38
CA ARG A 157 11.50 -6.50 13.40
C ARG A 157 13.01 -6.46 13.21
N GLU A 158 13.76 -7.36 13.84
CA GLU A 158 15.20 -7.50 13.64
C GLU A 158 15.55 -7.91 12.20
N ALA A 159 14.68 -8.69 11.55
CA ALA A 159 14.79 -9.04 10.14
C ALA A 159 14.35 -7.90 9.18
N GLY A 160 13.85 -6.78 9.70
CA GLY A 160 13.35 -5.65 8.90
C GLY A 160 12.04 -5.93 8.15
N VAL A 161 11.32 -6.98 8.55
CA VAL A 161 10.08 -7.44 7.90
C VAL A 161 8.87 -6.67 8.41
N PHE A 162 8.90 -6.24 9.68
CA PHE A 162 7.75 -5.65 10.35
C PHE A 162 8.13 -4.38 11.14
N VAL A 163 7.30 -3.33 10.99
CA VAL A 163 7.61 -1.98 11.51
C VAL A 163 6.82 -1.62 12.78
N ASN A 164 5.51 -1.90 12.85
CA ASN A 164 4.63 -1.52 13.96
C ASN A 164 3.56 -2.58 14.24
N ASP A 165 3.40 -3.03 15.48
CA ASP A 165 2.36 -3.99 15.85
C ASP A 165 0.97 -3.35 16.00
N ASN A 166 -0.08 -4.14 15.72
CA ASN A 166 -1.46 -3.67 15.88
C ASN A 166 -1.77 -3.31 17.35
N ASN A 167 -1.17 -4.00 18.31
CA ASN A 167 -1.36 -3.68 19.73
C ASN A 167 -0.66 -2.36 20.08
N GLU A 168 0.58 -2.14 19.64
CA GLU A 168 1.31 -0.88 19.82
C GLU A 168 0.54 0.33 19.24
N VAL A 169 -0.02 0.17 18.04
CA VAL A 169 -0.85 1.21 17.41
C VAL A 169 -2.13 1.47 18.21
N ALA A 170 -2.76 0.43 18.75
CA ALA A 170 -3.98 0.57 19.55
C ALA A 170 -3.72 1.27 20.89
N GLU A 171 -2.63 0.93 21.56
CA GLU A 171 -2.19 1.56 22.81
C GLU A 171 -1.86 3.04 22.59
N MET A 172 -1.12 3.37 21.53
CA MET A 172 -0.80 4.76 21.19
C MET A 172 -2.07 5.56 20.84
N LYS A 173 -3.02 4.97 20.10
CA LYS A 173 -4.32 5.63 19.85
C LYS A 173 -5.11 5.87 21.13
N ALA A 174 -5.05 4.96 22.10
CA ALA A 174 -5.67 5.17 23.40
C ALA A 174 -4.99 6.29 24.20
N ALA A 175 -3.65 6.41 24.13
CA ALA A 175 -2.88 7.49 24.75
C ALA A 175 -3.20 8.87 24.14
N LEU A 176 -3.41 8.94 22.82
CA LEU A 176 -3.82 10.17 22.12
C LEU A 176 -5.26 10.59 22.42
N GLY A 177 -6.10 9.69 22.94
CA GLY A 177 -7.46 9.99 23.39
C GLY A 177 -8.33 10.63 22.30
N ASP A 178 -8.90 11.80 22.60
CA ASP A 178 -9.79 12.56 21.70
C ASP A 178 -9.03 13.44 20.67
N PHE A 179 -7.71 13.28 20.55
CA PHE A 179 -6.91 14.05 19.59
C PHE A 179 -7.28 13.71 18.13
N ASP A 180 -7.62 14.75 17.36
CA ASP A 180 -7.93 14.61 15.93
C ASP A 180 -6.64 14.49 15.09
N HIS A 181 -6.14 13.26 14.98
CA HIS A 181 -4.99 12.89 14.15
C HIS A 181 -5.24 13.03 12.63
N LEU A 182 -6.49 13.32 12.22
CA LEU A 182 -6.87 13.51 10.82
C LEU A 182 -7.16 14.98 10.47
N ALA A 183 -6.98 15.90 11.42
CA ALA A 183 -7.23 17.31 11.21
C ALA A 183 -6.43 17.84 9.99
N ASP A 184 -7.05 18.71 9.20
CA ASP A 184 -6.34 19.42 8.15
C ASP A 184 -5.59 20.61 8.78
N ASP A 185 -4.27 20.50 8.86
CA ASP A 185 -3.38 21.55 9.34
C ASP A 185 -2.93 22.52 8.23
N GLY A 186 -3.28 22.24 6.96
CA GLY A 186 -2.76 22.99 5.82
C GLY A 186 -1.26 22.76 5.56
N ASN A 187 -0.63 21.83 6.29
CA ASN A 187 0.79 21.51 6.23
C ASN A 187 1.01 19.99 6.03
N TRP A 188 0.14 19.37 5.21
CA TRP A 188 0.19 17.95 4.85
C TRP A 188 0.15 16.96 6.03
N GLY A 189 -0.25 17.39 7.23
CA GLY A 189 -0.26 16.57 8.45
C GLY A 189 1.03 16.64 9.27
N ILE A 190 2.01 17.47 8.89
CA ILE A 190 3.26 17.63 9.64
C ILE A 190 2.98 18.20 11.05
N ASP A 191 2.14 19.22 11.16
CA ASP A 191 1.88 19.87 12.45
C ASP A 191 1.05 18.93 13.34
N VAL A 192 0.12 18.19 12.75
CA VAL A 192 -0.63 17.13 13.43
C VAL A 192 0.29 16.03 13.94
N TYR A 193 1.29 15.63 13.15
CA TYR A 193 2.31 14.66 13.56
C TYR A 193 3.14 15.17 14.74
N CYS A 194 3.69 16.38 14.66
CA CYS A 194 4.47 16.95 15.76
C CYS A 194 3.64 17.07 17.05
N HIS A 195 2.36 17.44 16.93
CA HIS A 195 1.47 17.50 18.09
C HIS A 195 1.18 16.12 18.67
N ALA A 196 0.96 15.10 17.82
CA ALA A 196 0.77 13.72 18.27
C ALA A 196 1.99 13.21 19.04
N VAL A 197 3.20 13.47 18.54
CA VAL A 197 4.46 13.08 19.21
C VAL A 197 4.57 13.78 20.57
N ALA A 198 4.31 15.09 20.64
CA ALA A 198 4.37 15.84 21.89
C ALA A 198 3.39 15.30 22.95
N LEU A 199 2.16 14.97 22.55
CA LEU A 199 1.17 14.35 23.45
C LEU A 199 1.58 12.95 23.91
N ALA A 200 2.07 12.13 22.98
CA ALA A 200 2.52 10.78 23.30
C ALA A 200 3.73 10.79 24.25
N THR A 201 4.73 11.64 24.00
CA THR A 201 5.89 11.78 24.88
C THR A 201 5.49 12.23 26.28
N ALA A 202 4.55 13.17 26.40
CA ALA A 202 4.02 13.59 27.71
C ALA A 202 3.29 12.46 28.46
N TYR A 203 2.61 11.57 27.72
CA TYR A 203 1.90 10.43 28.30
C TYR A 203 2.85 9.33 28.79
N PHE A 204 3.89 9.01 28.01
CA PHE A 204 4.83 7.92 28.30
C PHE A 204 6.04 8.34 29.14
N SER A 205 6.31 9.64 29.28
CA SER A 205 7.34 10.19 30.17
C SER A 205 6.76 11.33 31.03
N PRO A 206 5.92 11.00 32.03
CA PRO A 206 5.30 11.99 32.90
C PRO A 206 6.26 12.64 33.93
N ASP A 207 7.51 12.15 34.06
CA ASP A 207 8.43 12.48 35.17
C ASP A 207 9.64 13.36 34.74
N GLU A 208 9.40 14.48 34.07
CA GLU A 208 10.31 15.64 34.07
C GLU A 208 9.60 16.89 34.64
N GLU A 209 9.08 16.81 35.86
CA GLU A 209 8.87 17.96 36.76
C GLU A 209 8.88 17.57 38.24
#